data_AF-A0A534HMT5-F1
#
_entry.id   AF-A0A534HMT5-F1
#
_cell.length_a   1.000
_cell.length_b   1.000
_cell.length_c   1.000
_cell.angle_alpha   90.00
_cell.angle_beta   90.00
_cell.angle_gamma   90.00
#
_symmetry.space_group_name_H-M   'P 1'
#
loop_
_entity.id
_entity.type
_entity.pdbx_description
1 polymer ?
#
loop_
_entity_poly.entity_id
_entity_poly.type
_entity_poly.pdbx_seq_one_letter_code
_entity_poly.pdbx_strand_id
1 'polypeptide(L)'
;MRISDDRYRRERWALELALRFLRHEARTQTIRAWTGLSDDRIRKLYRSYMSHTRRYLPRHRGKSPHQIAYFTRSLRMQEETAVLASVLSLLGVVPASPDAATPVAVPGLGRGELLCQAFEAYRLLLPTAQISFEHAVFLATVLTRGDQLRLGGCSDCGGLLVTERFPLRDRRCHQCASPVQPR
;
A
#
# COMPACT_ATOMS: atom_id res chain seq x y z
N MET A 1 2.59 -13.89 33.14
CA MET A 1 2.25 -12.96 32.05
C MET A 1 1.05 -12.13 32.52
N ARG A 2 1.23 -10.83 32.82
CA ARG A 2 0.14 -9.99 33.36
C ARG A 2 -0.66 -9.43 32.18
N ILE A 3 -1.97 -9.70 32.15
CA ILE A 3 -2.91 -9.25 31.10
C ILE A 3 -2.82 -7.73 30.83
N SER A 4 -2.41 -6.95 31.84
CA SER A 4 -2.15 -5.51 31.72
C SER A 4 -0.99 -5.16 30.77
N ASP A 5 0.08 -5.94 30.73
CA ASP A 5 1.25 -5.69 29.88
C ASP A 5 0.92 -5.95 28.41
N ASP A 6 0.15 -6.99 28.11
CA ASP A 6 -0.25 -7.32 26.73
C ASP A 6 -1.19 -6.26 26.14
N ARG A 7 -2.11 -5.75 26.96
CA ARG A 7 -2.98 -4.62 26.57
C ARG A 7 -2.15 -3.36 26.28
N TYR A 8 -1.22 -3.03 27.17
CA TYR A 8 -0.36 -1.85 27.00
C TYR A 8 0.53 -1.98 25.76
N ARG A 9 1.13 -3.15 25.52
CA ARG A 9 1.93 -3.45 24.33
C ARG A 9 1.13 -3.26 23.05
N ARG A 10 -0.09 -3.82 22.99
CA ARG A 10 -0.96 -3.66 21.82
C ARG A 10 -1.35 -2.19 21.59
N GLU A 11 -1.67 -1.46 22.65
CA GLU A 11 -2.04 -0.05 22.56
C GLU A 11 -0.88 0.82 22.09
N ARG A 12 0.31 0.60 22.63
CA ARG A 12 1.54 1.27 22.18
C ARG A 12 1.83 0.97 20.72
N TRP A 13 1.71 -0.29 20.30
CA TRP A 13 1.91 -0.69 18.91
C TRP A 13 0.93 0.02 17.96
N ALA A 14 -0.35 0.12 18.34
CA ALA A 14 -1.35 0.84 17.56
C ALA A 14 -1.00 2.34 17.41
N LEU A 15 -0.49 2.97 18.47
CA LEU A 15 -0.05 4.37 18.45
C LEU A 15 1.18 4.58 17.56
N GLU A 16 2.19 3.71 17.66
CA GLU A 16 3.40 3.76 16.85
C GLU A 16 3.08 3.58 15.36
N LEU A 17 2.20 2.64 15.02
CA LEU A 17 1.73 2.44 13.66
C LEU A 17 0.93 3.64 13.14
N ALA A 18 0.04 4.20 13.97
CA ALA A 18 -0.72 5.39 13.61
C ALA A 18 0.19 6.60 13.31
N LEU A 19 1.28 6.76 14.06
CA LEU A 19 2.28 7.79 13.80
C LEU A 19 2.98 7.59 12.44
N ARG A 20 3.31 6.35 12.07
CA ARG A 20 3.87 6.07 10.73
C ARG A 20 2.87 6.41 9.62
N PHE A 21 1.62 6.00 9.78
CA PHE A 21 0.57 6.33 8.82
C PHE A 21 0.37 7.86 8.70
N LEU A 22 0.42 8.60 9.81
CA LEU A 22 0.35 10.06 9.79
C LEU A 22 1.53 10.69 9.03
N ARG A 23 2.76 10.18 9.23
CA ARG A 23 3.94 10.64 8.49
C ARG A 23 3.84 10.38 6.99
N HIS A 24 3.15 9.31 6.61
CA HIS A 24 2.80 8.98 5.22
C HIS A 24 1.53 9.68 4.73
N GLU A 25 1.04 10.69 5.46
CA GLU A 25 -0.14 11.51 5.13
C GLU A 25 -1.44 10.71 4.95
N ALA A 26 -1.56 9.56 5.63
CA ALA A 26 -2.76 8.73 5.57
C ALA A 26 -4.00 9.47 6.11
N ARG A 27 -5.15 9.16 5.52
CA ARG A 27 -6.45 9.68 5.96
C ARG A 27 -6.84 9.06 7.31
N THR A 28 -7.66 9.78 8.08
CA THR A 28 -8.13 9.29 9.40
C THR A 28 -8.83 7.94 9.29
N GLN A 29 -9.63 7.75 8.24
CA GLN A 29 -10.37 6.50 8.02
C GLN A 29 -9.42 5.32 7.82
N THR A 30 -8.35 5.51 7.04
CA THR A 30 -7.29 4.53 6.84
C THR A 30 -6.59 4.20 8.15
N ILE A 31 -6.16 5.23 8.89
CA ILE A 31 -5.51 5.03 10.20
C ILE A 31 -6.44 4.24 11.14
N ARG A 32 -7.72 4.63 11.25
CA ARG A 32 -8.70 3.93 12.08
C ARG A 32 -8.87 2.48 11.67
N ALA A 33 -9.04 2.22 10.37
CA ALA A 33 -9.28 0.88 9.87
C ALA A 33 -8.12 -0.08 10.21
N TRP A 34 -6.88 0.39 10.11
CA TRP A 34 -5.69 -0.45 10.32
C TRP A 34 -5.24 -0.56 11.78
N THR A 35 -5.49 0.48 12.59
CA THR A 35 -5.00 0.56 13.98
C THR A 35 -6.07 0.28 15.03
N GLY A 36 -7.36 0.40 14.67
CA GLY A 36 -8.48 0.32 15.62
C GLY A 36 -8.62 1.53 16.55
N LEU A 37 -7.79 2.58 16.39
CA LEU A 37 -7.90 3.80 17.18
C LEU A 37 -9.13 4.61 16.79
N SER A 38 -9.77 5.24 17.78
CA SER A 38 -10.88 6.17 17.51
C SER A 38 -10.40 7.47 16.86
N ASP A 39 -11.29 8.14 16.13
CA ASP A 39 -11.01 9.43 15.49
C ASP A 39 -10.51 10.49 16.48
N ASP A 40 -11.02 10.50 17.72
CA ASP A 40 -10.55 11.41 18.78
C ASP A 40 -9.10 11.12 19.18
N ARG A 41 -8.74 9.84 19.36
CA ARG A 41 -7.37 9.44 19.69
C ARG A 41 -6.40 9.80 18.57
N ILE A 42 -6.79 9.56 17.31
CA ILE A 42 -5.98 9.94 16.15
C ILE A 42 -5.79 11.47 16.10
N ARG A 43 -6.85 12.25 16.40
CA ARG A 43 -6.77 13.71 16.46
C ARG A 43 -5.84 14.20 17.56
N LYS A 44 -5.92 13.62 18.76
CA LYS A 44 -5.02 13.94 19.88
C LYS A 44 -3.56 13.59 19.53
N LEU A 45 -3.34 12.43 18.93
CA LEU A 45 -2.02 12.00 18.47
C LEU A 45 -1.44 12.98 17.43
N TYR A 46 -2.23 13.38 16.44
CA TYR A 46 -1.81 14.37 15.44
C TYR A 46 -1.42 15.71 16.07
N ARG A 47 -2.25 16.25 17.00
CA ARG A 47 -1.94 17.51 17.69
C ARG A 47 -0.64 17.42 18.49
N SER A 48 -0.48 16.32 19.25
CA SER A 48 0.74 16.06 20.02
C SER A 48 1.96 15.91 19.12
N TYR A 49 1.84 15.23 17.98
CA TYR A 49 2.94 15.11 17.02
C TYR A 49 3.30 16.47 16.39
N MET A 50 2.31 17.26 15.98
CA MET A 50 2.51 18.60 15.40
C MET A 50 3.11 19.60 16.38
N SER A 51 2.82 19.50 17.69
CA SER A 51 3.44 20.40 18.67
C SER A 51 4.94 20.17 18.82
N HIS A 52 5.45 18.99 18.47
CA HIS A 52 6.87 18.62 18.59
C HIS A 52 7.62 18.68 17.26
N THR A 53 6.93 18.83 16.13
CA THR A 53 7.55 18.77 14.81
C THR A 53 7.57 20.15 14.15
N ARG A 54 8.69 20.50 13.51
CA ARG A 54 8.84 21.77 12.79
C ARG A 54 8.25 21.73 11.37
N ARG A 55 7.98 20.54 10.84
CA ARG A 55 7.45 20.33 9.49
C ARG A 55 5.94 20.13 9.52
N TYR A 56 5.20 21.02 8.88
CA TYR A 56 3.76 20.84 8.69
C TYR A 56 3.48 19.53 7.94
N LEU A 57 2.58 18.69 8.49
CA LEU A 57 2.05 17.52 7.81
C LEU A 57 0.70 17.84 7.18
N PRO A 58 0.58 17.83 5.84
CA PRO A 58 -0.68 18.01 5.16
C PRO A 58 -1.72 16.98 5.60
N ARG A 59 -2.97 17.43 5.73
CA ARG A 59 -4.11 16.57 6.04
C ARG A 59 -5.06 16.54 4.86
N HIS A 60 -5.03 15.44 4.13
CA HIS A 60 -5.93 15.21 3.00
C HIS A 60 -7.38 15.01 3.50
N ARG A 61 -8.32 15.72 2.87
CA ARG A 61 -9.77 15.59 3.13
C ARG A 61 -10.48 14.90 1.96
N GLY A 62 -11.67 14.36 2.20
CA GLY A 62 -12.51 13.70 1.19
C GLY A 62 -12.45 12.16 1.21
N LYS A 63 -12.87 11.53 0.10
CA LYS A 63 -12.90 10.06 -0.05
C LYS A 63 -11.52 9.50 -0.40
N SER A 64 -11.21 8.30 0.10
CA SER A 64 -10.02 7.54 -0.32
C SER A 64 -10.10 7.15 -1.80
N PRO A 65 -8.95 6.92 -2.45
CA PRO A 65 -8.89 6.40 -3.81
C PRO A 65 -9.66 5.09 -3.95
N HIS A 66 -10.34 4.91 -5.08
CA HIS A 66 -11.18 3.75 -5.36
C HIS A 66 -11.17 3.33 -6.84
N GLN A 67 -10.44 4.04 -7.70
CA GLN A 67 -10.40 3.78 -9.14
C GLN A 67 -9.15 2.96 -9.49
N ILE A 68 -9.35 1.70 -9.87
CA ILE A 68 -8.24 0.82 -10.29
C ILE A 68 -7.50 1.33 -11.53
N ALA A 69 -8.20 2.08 -12.39
CA ALA A 69 -7.63 2.71 -13.58
C ALA A 69 -6.44 3.64 -13.25
N TYR A 70 -6.35 4.15 -12.02
CA TYR A 70 -5.19 4.92 -11.56
C TYR A 70 -3.86 4.18 -11.79
N PHE A 71 -3.84 2.87 -11.58
CA PHE A 71 -2.64 2.03 -11.69
C PHE A 71 -2.29 1.66 -13.13
N THR A 72 -3.26 1.74 -14.05
CA THR A 72 -3.09 1.29 -15.45
C THR A 72 -3.13 2.44 -16.47
N ARG A 73 -3.44 3.67 -16.05
CA ARG A 73 -3.66 4.84 -16.94
C ARG A 73 -2.47 5.30 -17.79
N SER A 74 -1.23 4.92 -17.45
CA SER A 74 -0.04 5.26 -18.24
C SER A 74 1.08 4.24 -18.00
N LEU A 75 2.04 4.16 -18.93
CA LEU A 75 3.20 3.25 -18.80
C LEU A 75 4.00 3.52 -17.52
N ARG A 76 4.29 4.79 -17.22
CA ARG A 76 4.94 5.18 -15.97
C ARG A 76 4.16 4.72 -14.73
N MET A 77 2.83 4.85 -14.73
CA MET A 77 2.03 4.38 -13.61
C MET A 77 2.06 2.85 -13.49
N GLN A 78 2.07 2.14 -14.61
CA GLN A 78 2.18 0.68 -14.62
C GLN A 78 3.54 0.23 -14.09
N GLU A 79 4.64 0.91 -14.44
CA GLU A 79 5.98 0.69 -13.88
C GLU A 79 6.02 0.92 -12.37
N GLU A 80 5.59 2.10 -11.92
CA GLU A 80 5.52 2.44 -10.49
C GLU A 80 4.66 1.42 -9.72
N THR A 81 3.53 1.02 -10.30
CA THR A 81 2.63 0.00 -9.73
C THR A 81 3.30 -1.36 -9.67
N ALA A 82 4.01 -1.79 -10.72
CA ALA A 82 4.71 -3.07 -10.76
C ALA A 82 5.80 -3.14 -9.69
N VAL A 83 6.58 -2.07 -9.52
CA VAL A 83 7.61 -1.99 -8.45
C VAL A 83 6.95 -2.05 -7.08
N LEU A 84 5.93 -1.24 -6.83
CA LEU A 84 5.21 -1.26 -5.55
C LEU A 84 4.61 -2.64 -5.26
N ALA A 85 3.95 -3.25 -6.24
CA ALA A 85 3.34 -4.57 -6.10
C ALA A 85 4.38 -5.67 -5.84
N SER A 86 5.55 -5.57 -6.48
CA SER A 86 6.68 -6.48 -6.23
C SER A 86 7.15 -6.38 -4.78
N VAL A 87 7.34 -5.16 -4.26
CA VAL A 87 7.77 -4.96 -2.86
C VAL A 87 6.70 -5.42 -1.87
N LEU A 88 5.42 -5.14 -2.16
CA LEU A 88 4.29 -5.60 -1.35
C LEU A 88 4.20 -7.14 -1.30
N SER A 89 4.44 -7.81 -2.42
CA SER A 89 4.48 -9.27 -2.50
C SER A 89 5.69 -9.85 -1.77
N LEU A 90 6.88 -9.26 -1.99
CA LEU A 90 8.13 -9.67 -1.36
C LEU A 90 8.08 -9.61 0.17
N LEU A 91 7.45 -8.57 0.72
CA LEU A 91 7.30 -8.41 2.17
C LEU A 91 6.04 -9.09 2.74
N GLY A 92 5.31 -9.85 1.92
CA GLY A 92 4.15 -10.63 2.37
C GLY A 92 2.93 -9.80 2.76
N VAL A 93 2.84 -8.54 2.32
CA VAL A 93 1.63 -7.71 2.51
C VAL A 93 0.48 -8.30 1.70
N VAL A 94 0.79 -8.78 0.49
CA VAL A 94 -0.15 -9.31 -0.50
C VAL A 94 0.30 -10.72 -0.89
N PRO A 95 -0.61 -11.69 -1.08
CA PRO A 95 -0.23 -13.04 -1.49
C PRO A 95 0.49 -13.02 -2.85
N ALA A 96 1.58 -13.77 -2.95
CA ALA A 96 2.33 -13.95 -4.21
C ALA A 96 1.55 -14.77 -5.26
N SER A 97 0.65 -15.66 -4.81
CA SER A 97 -0.22 -16.46 -5.68
C SER A 97 -1.70 -16.22 -5.36
N PRO A 98 -2.56 -16.02 -6.38
CA PRO A 98 -3.99 -15.78 -6.20
C PRO A 98 -4.78 -17.01 -5.72
N ASP A 99 -4.22 -18.22 -5.86
CA ASP A 99 -4.94 -19.47 -5.57
C ASP A 99 -4.88 -19.87 -4.09
N ALA A 100 -4.06 -19.18 -3.29
CA ALA A 100 -3.96 -19.38 -1.85
C ALA A 100 -5.06 -18.62 -1.07
N ALA A 101 -6.29 -18.59 -1.59
CA ALA A 101 -7.39 -17.76 -1.12
C ALA A 101 -7.93 -18.19 0.26
N THR A 102 -7.18 -17.89 1.31
CA THR A 102 -7.77 -17.65 2.64
C THR A 102 -8.31 -16.23 2.65
N PRO A 103 -9.52 -15.96 3.16
CA PRO A 103 -10.02 -14.59 3.30
C PRO A 103 -9.16 -13.85 4.34
N VAL A 104 -8.07 -13.24 3.88
CA VAL A 104 -7.14 -12.58 4.79
C VAL A 104 -7.70 -11.21 5.14
N ALA A 105 -8.11 -11.04 6.40
CA ALA A 105 -8.52 -9.75 6.93
C ALA A 105 -7.47 -8.68 6.60
N VAL A 106 -7.85 -7.71 5.76
CA VAL A 106 -6.95 -6.69 5.21
C VAL A 106 -6.39 -5.76 6.30
N PRO A 107 -7.17 -5.32 7.31
CA PRO A 107 -6.64 -4.45 8.36
C PRO A 107 -6.14 -5.23 9.58
N GLY A 108 -4.93 -4.91 10.04
CA GLY A 108 -4.37 -5.38 11.30
C GLY A 108 -2.99 -4.77 11.56
N LEU A 109 -2.57 -4.70 12.83
CA LEU A 109 -1.32 -4.03 13.21
C LEU A 109 -0.09 -4.62 12.52
N GLY A 110 0.02 -5.96 12.49
CA GLY A 110 1.14 -6.65 11.83
C GLY A 110 1.21 -6.39 10.32
N ARG A 111 0.07 -6.41 9.63
CA ARG A 111 0.03 -6.06 8.21
C ARG A 111 0.30 -4.58 7.95
N GLY A 112 -0.17 -3.69 8.83
CA GLY A 112 0.09 -2.26 8.71
C GLY A 112 1.58 -1.96 8.82
N GLU A 113 2.29 -2.68 9.69
CA GLU A 113 3.74 -2.61 9.83
C GLU A 113 4.45 -3.00 8.52
N LEU A 114 4.09 -4.17 7.96
CA LEU A 114 4.62 -4.62 6.66
C LEU A 114 4.27 -3.65 5.52
N LEU A 115 3.06 -3.08 5.52
CA LEU A 115 2.65 -2.09 4.53
C LEU A 115 3.51 -0.82 4.60
N CYS A 116 3.79 -0.31 5.80
CA CYS A 116 4.67 0.84 5.94
C CYS A 116 6.10 0.52 5.50
N GLN A 117 6.63 -0.65 5.87
CA GLN A 117 7.97 -1.08 5.43
C GLN A 117 8.03 -1.18 3.89
N ALA A 118 6.99 -1.77 3.27
CA ALA A 118 6.90 -1.87 1.82
C ALA A 118 6.83 -0.52 1.13
N PHE A 119 6.01 0.41 1.66
CA PHE A 119 5.91 1.73 1.08
C PHE A 119 7.19 2.55 1.25
N GLU A 120 7.87 2.43 2.39
CA GLU A 120 9.16 3.09 2.64
C GLU A 120 10.24 2.55 1.70
N ALA A 121 10.34 1.23 1.53
CA ALA A 121 11.25 0.61 0.56
C ALA A 121 10.93 1.04 -0.89
N TYR A 122 9.65 1.08 -1.27
CA TYR A 122 9.21 1.60 -2.56
C TYR A 122 9.65 3.05 -2.79
N ARG A 123 9.51 3.92 -1.78
CA ARG A 123 9.94 5.33 -1.85
C ARG A 123 11.46 5.48 -1.94
N LEU A 124 12.23 4.53 -1.41
CA LEU A 124 13.68 4.50 -1.58
C LEU A 124 14.08 4.07 -3.00
N LEU A 125 13.39 3.07 -3.56
CA LEU A 125 13.63 2.60 -4.93
C LEU A 125 13.21 3.64 -5.99
N LEU A 126 12.10 4.35 -5.75
CA LEU A 126 11.55 5.36 -6.65
C LEU A 126 11.25 6.67 -5.90
N PRO A 127 12.26 7.53 -5.68
CA PRO A 127 12.09 8.78 -4.93
C PRO A 127 11.09 9.76 -5.57
N THR A 128 10.94 9.70 -6.89
CA THR A 128 10.03 10.53 -7.70
C THR A 128 8.68 9.87 -7.98
N ALA A 129 8.36 8.77 -7.26
CA ALA A 129 7.08 8.08 -7.34
C ALA A 129 5.90 9.02 -7.06
N GLN A 130 4.82 8.86 -7.84
CA GLN A 130 3.56 9.60 -7.70
C GLN A 130 2.53 8.84 -6.87
N ILE A 131 2.68 7.52 -6.73
CA ILE A 131 1.78 6.70 -5.91
C ILE A 131 1.87 7.15 -4.45
N SER A 132 0.78 7.73 -3.94
CA SER A 132 0.65 8.11 -2.54
C SER A 132 0.38 6.90 -1.64
N PHE A 133 0.57 7.06 -0.33
CA PHE A 133 0.30 5.98 0.63
C PHE A 133 -1.16 5.48 0.58
N GLU A 134 -2.11 6.38 0.36
CA GLU A 134 -3.53 6.00 0.18
C GLU A 134 -3.73 5.11 -1.05
N HIS A 135 -3.02 5.36 -2.16
CA HIS A 135 -3.06 4.49 -3.32
C HIS A 135 -2.34 3.15 -3.04
N ALA A 136 -1.28 3.15 -2.24
CA ALA A 136 -0.62 1.91 -1.84
C ALA A 136 -1.52 1.01 -0.97
N VAL A 137 -2.23 1.60 0.00
CA VAL A 137 -3.26 0.90 0.80
C VAL A 137 -4.35 0.35 -0.11
N PHE A 138 -4.82 1.15 -1.07
CA PHE A 138 -5.86 0.74 -2.01
C PHE A 138 -5.37 -0.42 -2.90
N LEU A 139 -4.17 -0.33 -3.47
CA LEU A 139 -3.56 -1.39 -4.28
C LEU A 139 -3.46 -2.71 -3.50
N ALA A 140 -2.90 -2.65 -2.29
CA ALA A 140 -2.76 -3.83 -1.43
C ALA A 140 -4.12 -4.46 -1.12
N THR A 141 -5.14 -3.63 -0.88
CA THR A 141 -6.51 -4.10 -0.63
C THR A 141 -7.09 -4.81 -1.86
N VAL A 142 -6.97 -4.21 -3.05
CA VAL A 142 -7.52 -4.79 -4.28
C VAL A 142 -6.78 -6.06 -4.67
N LEU A 143 -5.45 -6.09 -4.59
CA LEU A 143 -4.67 -7.29 -4.90
C LEU A 143 -4.93 -8.43 -3.91
N THR A 144 -5.13 -8.12 -2.62
CA THR A 144 -5.50 -9.15 -1.62
C THR A 144 -6.87 -9.73 -1.88
N ARG A 145 -7.83 -8.93 -2.37
CA ARG A 145 -9.16 -9.41 -2.77
C ARG A 145 -9.11 -10.23 -4.07
N GLY A 146 -8.24 -9.85 -5.01
CA GLY A 146 -8.05 -10.57 -6.28
C GLY A 146 -9.28 -10.56 -7.20
N ASP A 147 -10.26 -9.69 -6.93
CA ASP A 147 -11.53 -9.57 -7.65
C ASP A 147 -11.39 -8.69 -8.90
N GLN A 148 -10.61 -7.61 -8.81
CA GLN A 148 -10.40 -6.65 -9.88
C GLN A 148 -8.97 -6.69 -10.44
N LEU A 149 -7.96 -6.65 -9.57
CA LEU A 149 -6.54 -6.71 -9.94
C LEU A 149 -5.89 -7.97 -9.39
N ARG A 150 -4.90 -8.49 -10.12
CA ARG A 150 -4.06 -9.62 -9.74
C ARG A 150 -2.61 -9.37 -10.12
N LEU A 151 -1.73 -10.07 -9.41
CA LEU A 151 -0.36 -10.24 -9.83
C LEU A 151 -0.31 -11.22 -11.01
N GLY A 152 0.52 -10.91 -12.00
CA GLY A 152 0.79 -11.79 -13.13
C GLY A 152 2.23 -11.60 -13.62
N GLY A 153 2.64 -12.41 -14.59
CA GLY A 153 3.92 -12.26 -15.28
C GLY A 153 3.77 -11.62 -16.65
N CYS A 154 4.81 -10.94 -17.10
CA CYS A 154 5.00 -10.58 -18.50
C CYS A 154 5.13 -11.86 -19.35
N SER A 155 4.43 -11.93 -20.49
CA SER A 155 4.51 -13.07 -21.42
C SER A 155 5.91 -13.30 -21.98
N ASP A 156 6.71 -12.24 -22.10
CA ASP A 156 8.00 -12.29 -22.79
C ASP A 156 9.18 -12.41 -21.81
N CYS A 157 9.18 -11.67 -20.70
CA CYS A 157 10.31 -11.64 -19.76
C CYS A 157 9.99 -12.21 -18.36
N GLY A 158 8.74 -12.61 -18.10
CA GLY A 158 8.31 -13.11 -16.80
C GLY A 158 8.23 -12.07 -15.67
N GLY A 159 8.59 -10.80 -15.95
CA GLY A 159 8.54 -9.72 -14.94
C GLY A 159 7.16 -9.54 -14.32
N LEU A 160 7.11 -9.23 -13.02
CA LEU A 160 5.87 -9.09 -12.27
C LEU A 160 5.07 -7.87 -12.74
N LEU A 161 3.79 -8.08 -13.02
CA LEU A 161 2.83 -7.07 -13.47
C LEU A 161 1.59 -7.05 -12.60
N VAL A 162 1.00 -5.86 -12.46
CA VAL A 162 -0.37 -5.70 -11.94
C VAL A 162 -1.32 -5.61 -13.11
N THR A 163 -2.34 -6.45 -13.06
CA THR A 163 -3.18 -6.73 -14.21
C THR A 163 -4.63 -6.92 -13.81
N GLU A 164 -5.57 -6.62 -14.70
CA GLU A 164 -6.98 -6.89 -14.44
C GLU A 164 -7.27 -8.38 -14.41
N ARG A 165 -8.23 -8.83 -13.58
CA ARG A 165 -8.57 -10.24 -13.43
C ARG A 165 -8.86 -10.96 -14.74
N PHE A 166 -9.52 -10.27 -15.69
CA PHE A 166 -9.87 -10.80 -17.01
C PHE A 166 -9.21 -9.94 -18.09
N PRO A 167 -7.92 -10.17 -18.39
CA PRO A 167 -7.21 -9.38 -19.39
C PRO A 167 -7.77 -9.69 -20.79
N LEU A 168 -7.98 -8.65 -21.59
CA LEU A 168 -8.42 -8.80 -22.99
C LEU A 168 -7.26 -9.12 -23.95
N ARG A 169 -6.01 -8.97 -23.52
CA ARG A 169 -4.79 -9.12 -24.35
C ARG A 169 -3.65 -9.75 -23.55
N ASP A 170 -2.68 -10.32 -24.26
CA ASP A 170 -1.43 -10.77 -23.67
C ASP A 170 -0.71 -9.63 -22.95
N ARG A 171 -0.17 -9.98 -21.77
CA ARG A 171 0.36 -9.01 -20.81
C ARG A 171 1.85 -8.85 -21.04
N ARG A 172 2.24 -7.71 -21.56
CA ARG A 172 3.65 -7.32 -21.72
C ARG A 172 4.00 -6.22 -20.75
N CYS A 173 5.19 -6.29 -20.16
CA CYS A 173 5.72 -5.17 -19.37
C CYS A 173 6.04 -4.00 -20.30
N HIS A 174 6.18 -2.80 -19.74
CA HIS A 174 6.54 -1.60 -20.52
C HIS A 174 7.76 -1.83 -21.42
N GLN A 175 8.81 -2.49 -20.91
CA GLN A 175 10.04 -2.76 -21.65
C GLN A 175 9.84 -3.71 -22.83
N CYS A 176 8.97 -4.70 -22.71
CA CYS A 176 8.65 -5.66 -23.77
C CYS A 176 7.58 -5.13 -24.75
N ALA A 177 6.75 -4.18 -24.30
CA ALA A 177 5.72 -3.54 -25.10
C ALA A 177 6.25 -2.37 -25.93
N SER A 178 7.28 -1.68 -25.44
CA SER A 178 7.97 -0.64 -26.18
C SER A 178 8.70 -1.27 -27.38
N PRO A 179 8.47 -0.79 -28.62
CA PRO A 179 9.25 -1.24 -29.76
C PRO A 179 10.71 -0.88 -29.46
N VAL A 180 11.58 -1.89 -29.45
CA VAL A 180 13.03 -1.69 -29.40
C VAL A 180 13.38 -0.77 -30.55
N GLN A 181 13.76 0.48 -30.27
CA GLN A 181 14.40 1.30 -31.29
C GLN A 181 15.73 0.62 -31.60
N PRO A 182 15.96 0.14 -32.83
CA PRO A 182 17.27 -0.35 -33.21
C PRO A 182 18.25 0.82 -33.08
N ARG A 183 19.34 0.60 -32.35
CA ARG A 183 20.53 1.46 -32.38
C ARG A 183 21.27 1.28 -33.70
#